data_AF-W7IPG0-F1
#
_entry.id   AF-W7IPG0-F1
#
_cell.length_a   1.000
_cell.length_b   1.000
_cell.length_c   1.000
_cell.angle_alpha   90.00
_cell.angle_beta   90.00
_cell.angle_gamma   90.00
#
_symmetry.space_group_name_H-M   'P 1'
#
loop_
_entity.id
_entity.type
_entity.pdbx_description
1 polymer ?
#
loop_
_entity_poly.entity_id
_entity_poly.type
_entity_poly.pdbx_seq_one_letter_code
_entity_poly.pdbx_strand_id
1 'polypeptide(L)'
;MSRLRVVLAEPGSPGSGPTGVHAVARELRDAGVEVIHTGPVADPGLVVAAVLQEDADAVAVAERADEVAALLAAADADDIAVVTLDTALSWAEAELG
;
A
#
# COMPACT_ATOMS: atom_id res chain seq x y z
N MET A 1 17.98 -11.42 -1.02
CA MET A 1 17.12 -10.29 -1.42
C MET A 1 16.18 -10.04 -0.26
N SER A 2 16.02 -8.78 0.16
CA SER A 2 14.98 -8.40 1.11
C SER A 2 13.62 -8.78 0.52
N ARG A 3 12.69 -9.15 1.39
CA ARG A 3 11.30 -9.41 1.01
C ARG A 3 10.66 -8.09 0.62
N LEU A 4 9.93 -8.03 -0.50
CA LEU A 4 9.12 -6.85 -0.82
C LEU A 4 8.19 -6.54 0.34
N ARG A 5 8.03 -5.26 0.67
CA ARG A 5 7.20 -4.76 1.75
C ARG A 5 6.14 -3.82 1.19
N VAL A 6 4.89 -4.11 1.54
CA VAL A 6 3.74 -3.33 1.10
C VAL A 6 2.98 -2.82 2.32
N VAL A 7 2.81 -1.51 2.39
CA VAL A 7 1.83 -0.89 3.28
C VAL A 7 0.47 -0.93 2.62
N LEU A 8 -0.50 -1.51 3.29
CA LEU A 8 -1.86 -1.64 2.81
C LEU A 8 -2.77 -0.72 3.64
N ALA A 9 -3.28 0.31 2.98
CA ALA A 9 -4.02 1.40 3.59
C ALA A 9 -5.51 1.34 3.21
N GLU A 10 -6.36 1.23 4.24
CA GLU A 10 -7.81 1.24 4.08
C GLU A 10 -8.32 2.69 4.21
N PRO A 11 -9.20 3.15 3.32
CA PRO A 11 -9.79 4.46 3.47
C PRO A 11 -10.68 4.58 4.70
N GLY A 12 -10.62 5.74 5.37
CA GLY A 12 -11.42 6.06 6.55
C GLY A 12 -12.94 6.22 6.34
N SER A 13 -13.52 5.86 5.19
CA SER A 13 -14.97 6.01 4.95
C SER A 13 -15.75 4.74 5.36
N PRO A 14 -16.72 4.82 6.28
CA PRO A 14 -17.50 3.67 6.75
C PRO A 14 -18.50 3.22 5.67
N GLY A 15 -18.05 2.40 4.72
CA GLY A 15 -18.92 1.91 3.64
C GLY A 15 -18.31 0.84 2.75
N SER A 16 -16.99 0.87 2.54
CA SER A 16 -16.26 -0.20 1.86
C SER A 16 -15.90 -1.26 2.89
N GLY A 17 -16.57 -2.40 2.87
CA GLY A 17 -16.37 -3.44 3.88
C GLY A 17 -14.95 -4.03 3.88
N PRO A 18 -14.48 -4.60 5.01
CA PRO A 18 -13.10 -5.06 5.21
C PRO A 18 -12.66 -6.20 4.27
N THR A 19 -13.58 -6.79 3.50
CA THR A 19 -13.35 -8.02 2.73
C THR A 19 -12.28 -7.86 1.64
N GLY A 20 -12.25 -6.72 0.94
CA GLY A 20 -11.30 -6.53 -0.18
C GLY A 20 -9.85 -6.42 0.29
N VAL A 21 -9.62 -5.59 1.30
CA VAL A 21 -8.32 -5.33 1.93
C VAL A 21 -7.72 -6.60 2.54
N HIS A 22 -8.52 -7.41 3.25
CA HIS A 22 -8.04 -8.65 3.85
C HIS A 22 -7.71 -9.73 2.81
N ALA A 23 -8.48 -9.79 1.71
CA ALA A 23 -8.20 -10.71 0.61
C ALA A 23 -6.87 -10.35 -0.08
N VAL A 24 -6.68 -9.09 -0.45
CA VAL A 24 -5.43 -8.60 -1.07
C VAL A 24 -4.24 -8.82 -0.13
N ALA A 25 -4.38 -8.52 1.15
CA ALA A 25 -3.32 -8.76 2.14
C ALA A 25 -2.96 -10.25 2.25
N ARG A 26 -3.93 -11.16 2.06
CA ARG A 26 -3.66 -12.60 2.05
C ARG A 26 -2.93 -13.00 0.77
N GLU A 27 -3.41 -12.56 -0.40
CA GLU A 27 -2.80 -12.88 -1.69
C GLU A 27 -1.34 -12.39 -1.78
N LEU A 28 -1.07 -11.17 -1.32
CA LEU A 28 0.30 -10.64 -1.24
C LEU A 28 1.20 -11.48 -0.32
N ARG A 29 0.71 -11.87 0.87
CA ARG A 29 1.47 -12.73 1.79
C ARG A 29 1.75 -14.11 1.18
N ASP A 30 0.76 -14.68 0.50
CA ASP A 30 0.87 -15.98 -0.19
C ASP A 30 1.89 -15.90 -1.34
N ALA A 31 1.99 -14.75 -2.04
CA ALA A 31 3.03 -14.46 -3.04
C ALA A 31 4.42 -14.20 -2.43
N GLY A 32 4.50 -14.09 -1.11
CA GLY A 32 5.75 -13.90 -0.40
C GLY A 32 6.11 -12.44 -0.14
N VAL A 33 5.14 -11.53 -0.13
CA VAL A 33 5.31 -10.13 0.27
C VAL A 33 5.12 -9.95 1.78
N GLU A 34 5.91 -9.09 2.40
CA GLU A 34 5.67 -8.59 3.77
C GLU A 34 4.56 -7.53 3.72
N VAL A 35 3.45 -7.76 4.44
CA VAL A 35 2.29 -6.86 4.39
C VAL A 35 2.08 -6.19 5.73
N ILE A 36 2.09 -4.86 5.73
CA ILE A 36 1.83 -4.00 6.89
C ILE A 36 0.48 -3.33 6.69
N HIS A 37 -0.41 -3.47 7.66
CA HIS A 37 -1.77 -2.96 7.56
C HIS A 37 -1.96 -1.76 8.48
N THR A 38 -2.30 -0.60 7.93
CA THR A 38 -2.43 0.64 8.74
C THR A 38 -3.78 0.76 9.47
N GLY A 39 -4.77 -0.02 9.04
CA GLY A 39 -6.16 0.19 9.45
C GLY A 39 -6.83 1.32 8.66
N PRO A 40 -8.03 1.75 9.06
CA PRO A 40 -8.71 2.89 8.45
C PRO A 40 -7.93 4.19 8.70
N VAL A 41 -7.47 4.83 7.64
CA VAL A 41 -6.72 6.10 7.71
C VAL A 41 -7.45 7.15 6.88
N ALA A 42 -7.84 8.26 7.52
CA ALA A 42 -8.52 9.37 6.86
C ALA A 42 -7.54 10.40 6.26
N ASP A 43 -6.35 10.53 6.85
CA ASP A 43 -5.32 11.47 6.43
C ASP A 43 -4.23 10.77 5.60
N PRO A 44 -4.07 11.09 4.29
CA PRO A 44 -3.06 10.47 3.46
C PRO A 44 -1.64 10.81 3.92
N GLY A 45 -1.42 11.90 4.64
CA GLY A 45 -0.13 12.20 5.26
C GLY A 45 0.29 11.15 6.29
N LEU A 46 -0.68 10.56 7.01
CA LEU A 46 -0.42 9.45 7.93
C LEU A 46 -0.12 8.14 7.19
N VAL A 47 -0.73 7.93 6.02
CA VAL A 47 -0.37 6.79 5.14
C VAL A 47 1.07 6.92 4.68
N VAL A 48 1.45 8.10 4.17
CA VAL A 48 2.83 8.38 3.73
C VAL A 48 3.83 8.25 4.89
N ALA A 49 3.50 8.75 6.07
CA ALA A 49 4.35 8.56 7.25
C ALA A 49 4.58 7.07 7.54
N ALA A 50 3.53 6.24 7.51
CA ALA A 50 3.68 4.80 7.72
C ALA A 50 4.56 4.15 6.63
N VAL A 51 4.36 4.50 5.37
CA VAL A 51 5.17 4.02 4.24
C VAL A 51 6.65 4.29 4.44
N LEU A 52 7.00 5.52 4.81
CA LEU A 52 8.39 5.93 5.03
C LEU A 52 8.99 5.30 6.29
N GLN A 53 8.22 5.21 7.38
CA GLN A 53 8.68 4.62 8.65
C GLN A 53 8.98 3.13 8.52
N GLU A 54 8.18 2.44 7.70
CA GLU A 54 8.30 1.01 7.49
C GLU A 54 9.29 0.65 6.36
N ASP A 55 9.85 1.63 5.67
CA ASP A 55 10.77 1.41 4.54
C ASP A 55 10.11 0.49 3.51
N ALA A 56 8.90 0.85 3.07
CA ALA A 56 8.08 0.02 2.19
C ALA A 56 8.39 0.27 0.71
N ASP A 57 8.43 -0.79 -0.08
CA ASP A 57 8.63 -0.73 -1.53
C ASP A 57 7.37 -0.23 -2.25
N ALA A 58 6.19 -0.42 -1.64
CA ALA A 58 4.94 0.11 -2.17
C ALA A 58 3.88 0.40 -1.11
N VAL A 59 2.89 1.19 -1.53
CA VAL A 59 1.64 1.39 -0.83
C VAL A 59 0.45 0.99 -1.69
N ALA A 60 -0.41 0.13 -1.16
CA ALA A 60 -1.67 -0.26 -1.76
C ALA A 60 -2.82 0.51 -1.12
N VAL A 61 -3.50 1.36 -1.89
CA VAL A 61 -4.62 2.20 -1.45
C VAL A 61 -5.90 1.88 -2.22
N ALA A 62 -7.06 2.06 -1.59
CA ALA A 62 -8.34 1.92 -2.30
C ALA A 62 -8.79 3.21 -3.02
N GLU A 63 -8.37 4.37 -2.54
CA GLU A 63 -8.72 5.69 -3.07
C GLU A 63 -7.61 6.69 -2.76
N ARG A 64 -7.70 7.90 -3.36
CA ARG A 64 -6.74 9.01 -3.15
C ARG A 64 -5.28 8.65 -3.51
N ALA A 65 -5.08 7.70 -4.43
CA ALA A 65 -3.76 7.30 -4.92
C ALA A 65 -2.94 8.49 -5.44
N ASP A 66 -3.55 9.38 -6.23
CA ASP A 66 -2.87 10.57 -6.76
C ASP A 66 -2.36 11.50 -5.65
N GLU A 67 -3.12 11.62 -4.55
CA GLU A 67 -2.73 12.46 -3.41
C GLU A 67 -1.59 11.83 -2.61
N VAL A 68 -1.64 10.52 -2.39
CA VAL A 68 -0.54 9.77 -1.75
C VAL A 68 0.74 9.85 -2.60
N ALA A 69 0.63 9.67 -3.91
CA ALA A 69 1.76 9.78 -4.84
C ALA A 69 2.37 11.20 -4.81
N ALA A 70 1.53 12.24 -4.81
CA ALA A 70 2.00 13.62 -4.72
C ALA A 70 2.71 13.91 -3.40
N LEU A 71 2.23 13.36 -2.28
CA LEU A 71 2.85 13.51 -0.97
C LEU A 71 4.19 12.76 -0.85
N LEU A 72 4.28 11.55 -1.42
CA LEU A 72 5.54 10.80 -1.51
C LEU A 72 6.57 11.55 -2.35
N ALA A 73 6.18 12.06 -3.52
CA ALA A 73 7.06 12.87 -4.36
C ALA A 73 7.52 14.16 -3.65
N ALA A 74 6.62 14.82 -2.91
CA ALA A 74 6.99 15.98 -2.10
C ALA A 74 7.96 15.65 -0.95
N ALA A 75 8.04 14.38 -0.55
CA ALA A 75 8.97 13.85 0.44
C ALA A 75 10.24 13.24 -0.18
N ASP A 76 10.48 13.40 -1.50
CA ASP A 76 11.63 12.81 -2.22
C ASP A 76 11.63 11.26 -2.19
N ALA A 77 10.43 10.66 -2.19
CA ALA A 77 10.20 9.22 -2.13
C ALA A 77 9.32 8.72 -3.30
N ASP A 78 9.52 9.30 -4.49
CA ASP A 78 8.79 8.92 -5.71
C ASP A 78 9.20 7.55 -6.30
N ASP A 79 10.22 6.91 -5.72
CA ASP A 79 10.62 5.53 -6.01
C ASP A 79 9.69 4.49 -5.36
N ILE A 80 8.91 4.87 -4.34
CA ILE A 80 7.92 3.99 -3.71
C ILE A 80 6.69 3.87 -4.59
N ALA A 81 6.32 2.65 -4.97
CA ALA A 81 5.19 2.43 -5.86
C ALA A 81 3.85 2.72 -5.16
N VAL A 82 2.98 3.46 -5.83
CA VAL A 82 1.59 3.68 -5.40
C VAL A 82 0.68 2.85 -6.29
N VAL A 83 0.03 1.85 -5.70
CA VAL A 83 -0.84 0.91 -6.41
C VAL A 83 -2.25 0.90 -5.84
N THR A 84 -3.22 0.50 -6.64
CA THR A 84 -4.59 0.25 -6.17
C THR A 84 -4.72 -1.15 -5.60
N LEU A 85 -5.72 -1.39 -4.76
CA LEU A 85 -5.96 -2.73 -4.20
C LEU A 85 -6.11 -3.81 -5.27
N ASP A 86 -6.73 -3.51 -6.42
CA ASP A 86 -6.94 -4.45 -7.52
C ASP A 86 -5.68 -4.72 -8.36
N THR A 87 -4.68 -3.84 -8.32
CA THR A 87 -3.42 -3.97 -9.08
C THR A 87 -2.23 -4.40 -8.23
N ALA A 88 -2.36 -4.37 -6.90
CA ALA A 88 -1.26 -4.64 -5.97
C ALA A 88 -0.62 -6.03 -6.17
N LEU A 89 -1.41 -7.07 -6.43
CA LEU A 89 -0.86 -8.41 -6.65
C LEU A 89 -0.05 -8.48 -7.95
N SER A 90 -0.59 -7.97 -9.05
CA SER A 90 0.10 -7.98 -10.34
C SER A 90 1.39 -7.15 -10.33
N TRP A 91 1.41 -6.05 -9.57
CA TRP A 91 2.65 -5.31 -9.31
C TRP A 91 3.66 -6.18 -8.56
N ALA A 92 3.25 -6.81 -7.44
CA ALA A 92 4.16 -7.64 -6.65
C ALA A 92 4.73 -8.82 -7.44
N GLU A 93 3.92 -9.47 -8.27
CA GLU A 93 4.37 -10.56 -9.15
C GLU A 93 5.39 -10.08 -10.20
N ALA A 94 5.25 -8.85 -10.70
CA ALA A 94 6.20 -8.27 -11.65
C ALA A 94 7.55 -7.93 -10.99
N GLU A 95 7.54 -7.47 -9.74
CA GLU A 95 8.76 -7.13 -8.98
C GLU A 95 9.49 -8.37 -8.42
N LEU A 96 8.77 -9.48 -8.20
CA LEU A 96 9.34 -10.75 -7.70
C LEU A 96 9.91 -11.66 -8.80
N GLY A 97 9.56 -11.42 -10.06
CA GLY A 97 9.99 -12.21 -11.24
C GLY A 97 11.38 -11.89 -11.74
#